data_AF-A0A520K356-F1
#
_entry.id   AF-A0A520K356-F1
#
_cell.length_a   1.000
_cell.length_b   1.000
_cell.length_c   1.000
_cell.angle_alpha   90.00
_cell.angle_beta   90.00
_cell.angle_gamma   90.00
#
_symmetry.space_group_name_H-M   'P 1'
#
loop_
_entity.id
_entity.type
_entity.pdbx_description
1 polymer ?
#
loop_
_entity_poly.entity_id
_entity_poly.type
_entity_poly.pdbx_seq_one_letter_code
_entity_poly.pdbx_strand_id
1 'polypeptide(L)'
;MARKTSRKADRWKSKIWYQIVAPEMFGRAVIAETFADAPEKLIGRTIEVTVAELTNEFSKQNSKLKFQVSEVNGTTANAVFLGHRLANDYIASLIKRQTSRISANFEVRTRDGYRITMKPTCFTTHRAKTSQIEAIREKSEKLVSDRARKLDFEKLIEETVQGKLSAKIYRSVKNIYPLRRVEIMKTEVIFPAARQ
;
A
#
# COMPACT_ATOMS: atom_id res chain seq x y z
N MET A 1 -15.34 -57.65 11.43
CA MET A 1 -16.16 -56.48 11.78
C MET A 1 -15.89 -55.37 10.77
N ALA A 2 -16.88 -55.00 9.95
CA ALA A 2 -16.71 -53.95 8.94
C ALA A 2 -16.55 -52.58 9.63
N ARG A 3 -15.43 -51.90 9.37
CA ARG A 3 -15.15 -50.56 9.90
C ARG A 3 -16.20 -49.61 9.32
N LYS A 4 -17.16 -49.19 10.14
CA LYS A 4 -18.25 -48.27 9.78
C LYS A 4 -17.61 -46.95 9.35
N THR A 5 -17.46 -46.74 8.04
CA THR A 5 -16.95 -45.48 7.47
C THR A 5 -17.99 -44.40 7.77
N SER A 6 -17.70 -43.54 8.75
CA SER A 6 -18.57 -42.40 9.07
C SER A 6 -18.71 -41.53 7.82
N ARG A 7 -19.95 -41.19 7.42
CA ARG A 7 -20.21 -40.20 6.37
C ARG A 7 -19.48 -38.91 6.75
N LYS A 8 -18.47 -38.55 5.95
CA LYS A 8 -17.68 -37.34 6.13
C LYS A 8 -18.65 -36.16 6.00
N ALA A 9 -18.94 -35.47 7.09
CA ALA A 9 -19.80 -34.29 7.07
C ALA A 9 -19.24 -33.28 6.07
N ASP A 10 -20.13 -32.66 5.30
CA ASP A 10 -19.76 -31.72 4.26
C ASP A 10 -19.15 -30.47 4.89
N ARG A 11 -17.84 -30.30 4.68
CA ARG A 11 -17.04 -29.19 5.23
C ARG A 11 -17.46 -27.83 4.67
N TRP A 12 -18.25 -27.80 3.60
CA TRP A 12 -18.75 -26.53 3.07
C TRP A 12 -19.85 -25.94 3.95
N LYS A 13 -20.70 -26.79 4.54
CA LYS A 13 -21.85 -26.35 5.35
C LYS A 13 -21.47 -25.71 6.68
N SER A 14 -20.25 -25.94 7.17
CA SER A 14 -19.72 -25.34 8.40
C SER A 14 -19.13 -23.94 8.20
N LYS A 15 -19.02 -23.46 6.95
CA LYS A 15 -18.41 -22.16 6.65
C LYS A 15 -19.42 -21.03 6.78
N ILE A 16 -19.00 -19.96 7.43
CA ILE A 16 -19.76 -18.73 7.58
C ILE A 16 -19.06 -17.65 6.75
N TRP A 17 -19.85 -16.76 6.13
CA TRP A 17 -19.35 -15.59 5.42
C TRP A 17 -19.05 -14.46 6.41
N TYR A 18 -17.88 -13.85 6.27
CA TYR A 18 -17.45 -12.71 7.07
C TYR A 18 -17.17 -11.52 6.16
N GLN A 19 -17.54 -10.34 6.63
CA GLN A 19 -17.29 -9.08 5.92
C GLN A 19 -16.01 -8.45 6.46
N ILE A 20 -15.03 -8.23 5.59
CA ILE A 20 -13.83 -7.47 5.95
C ILE A 20 -14.10 -5.98 5.81
N VAL A 21 -13.88 -5.26 6.89
CA VAL A 21 -14.06 -3.81 6.99
C VAL A 21 -12.70 -3.12 7.02
N ALA A 22 -12.60 -2.05 6.23
CA ALA A 22 -11.41 -1.21 6.17
C ALA A 22 -11.17 -0.47 7.49
N PRO A 23 -9.92 -0.09 7.79
CA PRO A 23 -9.64 0.81 8.90
C PRO A 23 -10.34 2.16 8.72
N GLU A 24 -10.50 2.89 9.83
CA GLU A 24 -11.26 4.15 9.89
C GLU A 24 -10.74 5.22 8.92
N MET A 25 -9.44 5.23 8.66
CA MET A 25 -8.80 6.10 7.66
C MET A 25 -9.36 5.97 6.23
N PHE A 26 -10.07 4.87 5.92
CA PHE A 26 -10.75 4.63 4.65
C PHE A 26 -12.29 4.60 4.78
N GLY A 27 -12.83 5.17 5.86
CA GLY A 27 -14.28 5.33 6.07
C GLY A 27 -15.03 4.05 6.45
N ARG A 28 -14.34 3.02 6.98
CA ARG A 28 -14.93 1.72 7.35
C ARG A 28 -15.76 1.07 6.23
N ALA A 29 -15.32 1.23 4.99
CA ALA A 29 -15.94 0.56 3.85
C ALA A 29 -15.78 -0.96 3.95
N VAL A 30 -16.80 -1.70 3.49
CA VAL A 30 -16.70 -3.15 3.32
C VAL A 30 -15.82 -3.41 2.10
N ILE A 31 -14.69 -4.04 2.32
CA ILE A 31 -13.66 -4.25 1.30
C ILE A 31 -13.92 -5.53 0.51
N ALA A 32 -14.16 -6.62 1.23
CA ALA A 32 -14.27 -7.95 0.67
C ALA A 32 -15.06 -8.85 1.61
N GLU A 33 -15.59 -9.93 1.07
CA GLU A 33 -16.20 -10.99 1.84
C GLU A 33 -15.31 -12.22 1.80
N THR A 34 -15.20 -12.92 2.92
CA THR A 34 -14.40 -14.13 3.02
C THR A 34 -15.10 -15.15 3.89
N PHE A 35 -15.09 -16.40 3.46
CA PHE A 35 -15.64 -17.50 4.24
C PHE A 35 -14.57 -18.16 5.12
N ALA A 36 -14.97 -18.58 6.31
CA ALA A 36 -14.15 -19.40 7.20
C ALA A 36 -15.03 -20.30 8.09
N ASP A 37 -14.47 -21.44 8.51
CA ASP A 37 -15.14 -22.32 9.48
C ASP A 37 -15.09 -21.74 10.91
N ALA A 38 -14.03 -20.97 11.21
CA ALA A 38 -13.76 -20.41 12.53
C ALA A 38 -13.12 -19.01 12.39
N PRO A 39 -13.42 -18.08 13.30
CA PRO A 39 -12.94 -16.69 13.23
C PRO A 39 -11.41 -16.60 13.34
N GLU A 40 -10.77 -17.47 14.12
CA GLU A 40 -9.32 -17.50 14.28
C GLU A 40 -8.57 -17.72 12.96
N LYS A 41 -9.17 -18.45 12.01
CA LYS A 41 -8.57 -18.73 10.69
C LYS A 41 -8.57 -17.51 9.76
N LEU A 42 -9.29 -16.44 10.11
CA LEU A 42 -9.32 -15.19 9.34
C LEU A 42 -8.17 -14.26 9.75
N ILE A 43 -7.76 -14.31 11.02
CA ILE A 43 -6.70 -13.47 11.55
C ILE A 43 -5.41 -13.74 10.77
N GLY A 44 -4.76 -12.67 10.33
CA GLY A 44 -3.53 -12.73 9.56
C GLY A 44 -3.72 -12.90 8.04
N ARG A 45 -4.94 -13.10 7.53
CA ARG A 45 -5.19 -13.11 6.08
C ARG A 45 -4.93 -11.74 5.50
N THR A 46 -4.22 -11.72 4.37
CA THR A 46 -3.93 -10.49 3.62
C THR A 46 -4.83 -10.42 2.40
N ILE A 47 -5.41 -9.25 2.17
CA ILE A 47 -6.33 -8.95 1.07
C ILE A 47 -5.73 -7.80 0.27
N GLU A 48 -5.77 -7.91 -1.04
CA GLU A 48 -5.39 -6.83 -1.96
C GLU A 48 -6.64 -6.26 -2.61
N VAL A 49 -6.83 -4.95 -2.51
CA VAL A 49 -7.98 -4.23 -3.09
C VAL A 49 -7.51 -2.98 -3.82
N THR A 50 -8.22 -2.60 -4.87
CA THR A 50 -7.88 -1.39 -5.63
C THR A 50 -8.43 -0.14 -4.93
N VAL A 51 -7.73 0.98 -5.08
CA VAL A 51 -8.23 2.27 -4.57
C VAL A 51 -9.55 2.66 -5.26
N ALA A 52 -9.72 2.27 -6.53
CA ALA A 52 -10.93 2.54 -7.30
C ALA A 52 -12.18 1.90 -6.66
N GLU A 53 -12.07 0.70 -6.11
CA GLU A 53 -13.19 0.03 -5.40
C GLU A 53 -13.56 0.74 -4.09
N LEU A 54 -12.59 1.38 -3.44
CA LEU A 54 -12.82 2.09 -2.17
C LEU A 54 -13.41 3.50 -2.37
N THR A 55 -12.92 4.24 -3.36
CA THR A 55 -13.30 5.64 -3.56
C THR A 55 -14.23 5.87 -4.76
N ASN A 56 -14.60 4.81 -5.49
CA ASN A 56 -15.30 4.87 -6.77
C ASN A 56 -14.62 5.79 -7.81
N GLU A 57 -13.31 5.99 -7.70
CA GLU A 57 -12.53 6.83 -8.60
C GLU A 57 -11.68 5.97 -9.54
N PHE A 58 -12.16 5.77 -10.77
CA PHE A 58 -11.50 4.91 -11.77
C PHE A 58 -10.09 5.37 -12.17
N SER A 59 -9.79 6.68 -12.05
CA SER A 59 -8.46 7.22 -12.39
C SER A 59 -7.32 6.62 -11.55
N LYS A 60 -7.63 6.06 -10.38
CA LYS A 60 -6.64 5.47 -9.45
C LYS A 60 -6.68 3.94 -9.40
N GLN A 61 -7.27 3.29 -10.39
CA GLN A 61 -7.35 1.82 -10.47
C GLN A 61 -5.97 1.13 -10.42
N ASN A 62 -4.92 1.81 -10.86
CA ASN A 62 -3.55 1.29 -10.88
C ASN A 62 -2.91 1.16 -9.48
N SER A 63 -3.56 1.67 -8.43
CA SER A 63 -3.09 1.54 -7.05
C SER A 63 -3.81 0.40 -6.33
N LYS A 64 -3.02 -0.56 -5.83
CA LYS A 64 -3.48 -1.65 -4.97
C LYS A 64 -3.07 -1.37 -3.52
N LEU A 65 -4.00 -1.54 -2.61
CA LEU A 65 -3.79 -1.47 -1.17
C LEU A 65 -3.78 -2.89 -0.61
N LYS A 66 -2.92 -3.12 0.38
CA LYS A 66 -2.81 -4.37 1.12
C LYS A 66 -3.33 -4.17 2.52
N PHE A 67 -4.30 -4.99 2.89
CA PHE A 67 -4.90 -5.02 4.21
C PHE A 67 -4.68 -6.38 4.85
N GLN A 68 -4.49 -6.41 6.16
CA GLN A 68 -4.38 -7.64 6.93
C GLN A 68 -5.48 -7.68 7.99
N VAL A 69 -6.20 -8.79 8.08
CA VAL A 69 -7.21 -8.98 9.12
C VAL A 69 -6.52 -9.11 10.48
N SER A 70 -6.93 -8.27 11.42
CA SER A 70 -6.37 -8.22 12.78
C SER A 70 -7.31 -8.82 13.82
N GLU A 71 -8.57 -8.41 13.78
CA GLU A 71 -9.59 -8.75 14.77
C GLU A 71 -10.88 -9.16 14.07
N VAL A 72 -11.65 -10.07 14.70
CA VAL A 72 -12.94 -10.52 14.19
C VAL A 72 -13.98 -10.33 15.30
N ASN A 73 -14.97 -9.48 15.02
CA ASN A 73 -16.08 -9.16 15.90
C ASN A 73 -17.37 -9.73 15.30
N GLY A 74 -17.78 -10.91 15.78
CA GLY A 74 -18.94 -11.62 15.23
C GLY A 74 -18.73 -11.96 13.76
N THR A 75 -19.55 -11.40 12.88
CA THR A 75 -19.49 -11.61 11.42
C THR A 75 -18.58 -10.59 10.70
N THR A 76 -18.08 -9.59 11.42
CA THR A 76 -17.28 -8.50 10.87
C THR A 76 -15.82 -8.67 11.22
N ALA A 77 -14.92 -8.58 10.24
CA ALA A 77 -13.49 -8.67 10.41
C ALA A 77 -12.83 -7.31 10.18
N ASN A 78 -12.12 -6.79 11.18
CA ASN A 78 -11.41 -5.51 11.11
C ASN A 78 -10.02 -5.71 10.50
N ALA A 79 -9.73 -4.95 9.45
CA ALA A 79 -8.42 -4.99 8.80
C ALA A 79 -7.53 -3.79 9.17
N VAL A 80 -6.23 -4.05 9.19
CA VAL A 80 -5.17 -3.05 9.36
C VAL A 80 -4.47 -2.85 8.02
N PHE A 81 -4.05 -1.62 7.74
CA PHE A 81 -3.28 -1.30 6.55
C PHE A 81 -1.85 -1.83 6.66
N LEU A 82 -1.45 -2.67 5.70
CA LEU A 82 -0.09 -3.24 5.64
C LEU A 82 0.80 -2.46 4.65
N GLY A 83 0.22 -2.00 3.53
CA GLY A 83 1.00 -1.31 2.51
C GLY A 83 0.25 -0.97 1.24
N HIS A 84 0.92 -0.25 0.36
CA HIS A 84 0.42 0.15 -0.95
C HIS A 84 1.40 -0.32 -2.02
N ARG A 85 0.88 -0.68 -3.20
CA ARG A 85 1.67 -1.05 -4.36
C ARG A 85 0.98 -0.58 -5.64
N LEU A 86 1.76 -0.06 -6.58
CA LEU A 86 1.29 0.16 -7.95
C LEU A 86 1.26 -1.13 -8.77
N ALA A 87 0.27 -1.24 -9.65
CA ALA A 87 0.11 -2.36 -10.56
C ALA A 87 1.31 -2.47 -11.52
N ASN A 88 1.70 -3.71 -11.86
CA ASN A 88 2.94 -3.97 -12.59
C ASN A 88 2.87 -3.51 -14.05
N ASP A 89 1.72 -3.68 -14.68
CA ASP A 89 1.36 -3.17 -16.00
C ASP A 89 1.51 -1.65 -16.06
N TYR A 90 1.01 -0.94 -15.04
CA TYR A 90 1.17 0.50 -14.93
C TYR A 90 2.64 0.90 -14.80
N ILE A 91 3.41 0.24 -13.92
CA ILE A 91 4.85 0.50 -13.78
C ILE A 91 5.59 0.23 -15.09
N ALA A 92 5.27 -0.87 -15.79
CA ALA A 92 5.87 -1.23 -17.05
C ALA A 92 5.58 -0.17 -18.13
N SER A 93 4.36 0.38 -18.19
CA SER A 93 4.00 1.46 -19.12
C SER A 93 4.80 2.75 -18.91
N LEU A 94 5.26 2.99 -17.68
CA LEU A 94 6.09 4.14 -17.36
C LEU A 94 7.56 3.94 -17.74
N ILE A 95 8.04 2.70 -17.88
CA ILE A 95 9.43 2.44 -18.26
C ILE A 95 9.54 2.54 -19.78
N LYS A 96 10.36 3.47 -20.28
CA LYS A 96 10.63 3.67 -21.71
C LYS A 96 12.11 3.52 -22.02
N ARG A 97 12.42 3.11 -23.26
CA ARG A 97 13.79 3.07 -23.77
C ARG A 97 14.40 4.47 -23.77
N GLN A 98 15.73 4.55 -23.65
CA GLN A 98 16.50 5.80 -23.62
C GLN A 98 16.12 6.79 -22.50
N THR A 99 15.44 6.32 -21.46
CA THR A 99 15.13 7.08 -20.24
C THR A 99 15.73 6.42 -19.02
N SER A 100 15.89 7.17 -17.93
CA SER A 100 16.40 6.66 -16.67
C SER A 100 15.26 6.47 -15.68
N ARG A 101 15.26 5.31 -15.01
CA ARG A 101 14.41 5.04 -13.84
C ARG A 101 15.23 5.27 -12.58
N ILE A 102 14.82 6.25 -11.77
CA ILE A 102 15.51 6.60 -10.54
C ILE A 102 14.61 6.22 -9.37
N SER A 103 14.93 5.12 -8.72
CA SER A 103 14.26 4.71 -7.48
C SER A 103 15.15 4.92 -6.27
N ALA A 104 14.56 5.35 -5.17
CA ALA A 104 15.14 5.32 -3.83
C ALA A 104 14.29 4.41 -2.93
N ASN A 105 14.93 3.75 -1.97
CA ASN A 105 14.24 2.97 -0.95
C ASN A 105 14.77 3.47 0.39
N PHE A 106 13.87 3.96 1.24
CA PHE A 106 14.26 4.46 2.55
C PHE A 106 13.16 4.18 3.58
N GLU A 107 13.61 4.06 4.82
CA GLU A 107 12.75 3.92 6.00
C GLU A 107 12.47 5.31 6.58
N VAL A 108 11.20 5.64 6.78
CA VAL A 108 10.77 6.86 7.46
C VAL A 108 10.04 6.54 8.74
N ARG A 109 10.19 7.44 9.71
CA ARG A 109 9.40 7.45 10.94
C ARG A 109 8.35 8.54 10.87
N THR A 110 7.09 8.17 11.12
CA THR A 110 6.01 9.14 11.25
C THR A 110 6.02 9.79 12.62
N ARG A 111 5.23 10.85 12.80
CA ARG A 111 5.04 11.51 14.09
C ARG A 111 4.55 10.53 15.17
N ASP A 112 3.67 9.62 14.81
CA ASP A 112 3.06 8.63 15.73
C ASP A 112 3.97 7.43 16.01
N GLY A 113 5.22 7.45 15.53
CA GLY A 113 6.22 6.41 15.78
C GLY A 113 6.15 5.19 14.85
N TYR A 114 5.30 5.20 13.82
CA TYR A 114 5.27 4.12 12.83
C TYR A 114 6.52 4.15 11.95
N ARG A 115 7.05 2.96 11.64
CA ARG A 115 8.16 2.77 10.68
C ARG A 115 7.62 2.28 9.36
N ILE A 116 7.87 3.06 8.31
CA ILE A 116 7.37 2.80 6.96
C ILE A 116 8.53 2.79 5.99
N THR A 117 8.60 1.78 5.13
CA THR A 117 9.47 1.81 3.95
C THR A 117 8.71 2.41 2.78
N MET A 118 9.28 3.42 2.14
CA MET A 118 8.71 4.04 0.95
C MET A 118 9.67 3.93 -0.23
N LYS A 119 9.10 3.66 -1.40
CA LYS A 119 9.85 3.58 -2.67
C LYS A 119 9.38 4.63 -3.67
N PRO A 120 9.79 5.91 -3.51
CA PRO A 120 9.55 6.90 -4.55
C PRO A 120 10.39 6.57 -5.79
N THR A 121 9.78 6.69 -6.95
CA THR A 121 10.44 6.48 -8.24
C THR A 121 10.15 7.64 -9.18
N CYS A 122 11.22 8.20 -9.72
CA CYS A 122 11.18 9.26 -10.71
C CYS A 122 11.51 8.69 -12.09
N PHE A 123 10.77 9.15 -13.09
CA PHE A 123 10.97 8.82 -14.50
C PHE A 123 11.41 10.08 -15.24
N THR A 124 12.61 10.04 -15.81
CA THR A 124 13.20 11.15 -16.55
C THR A 124 12.71 11.19 -18.00
N THR A 125 12.86 12.34 -18.67
CA THR A 125 12.57 12.47 -20.11
C THR A 125 13.67 11.86 -20.99
N HIS A 126 14.93 12.03 -20.59
CA HIS A 126 16.11 11.46 -21.25
C HIS A 126 17.01 10.74 -20.25
N ARG A 127 18.10 10.14 -20.73
CA ARG A 127 19.09 9.49 -19.88
C ARG A 127 19.80 10.53 -19.00
N ALA A 128 19.65 10.41 -17.69
CA ALA A 128 20.32 11.26 -16.71
C ALA A 128 21.75 10.75 -16.41
N LYS A 129 22.66 11.67 -16.09
CA LYS A 129 24.02 11.35 -15.61
C LYS A 129 23.98 10.81 -14.18
N THR A 130 25.00 10.04 -13.77
CA THR A 130 25.07 9.43 -12.42
C THR A 130 24.96 10.46 -11.30
N SER A 131 25.66 11.60 -11.41
CA SER A 131 25.60 12.69 -10.43
C SER A 131 24.19 13.28 -10.28
N GLN A 132 23.46 13.41 -11.38
CA GLN A 132 22.07 13.86 -11.35
C GLN A 132 21.16 12.81 -10.71
N ILE A 133 21.40 11.53 -10.96
CA ILE A 133 20.64 10.43 -10.35
C ILE A 133 20.80 10.43 -8.83
N GLU A 134 22.02 10.61 -8.32
CA GLU A 134 22.31 10.70 -6.90
C GLU A 134 21.66 11.93 -6.26
N ALA A 135 21.80 13.11 -6.87
CA ALA A 135 21.16 14.33 -6.39
C ALA A 135 19.62 14.21 -6.30
N ILE A 136 19.00 13.53 -7.27
CA ILE A 136 17.56 13.26 -7.27
C ILE A 136 17.16 12.32 -6.12
N ARG A 137 17.96 11.29 -5.84
CA ARG A 137 17.71 10.35 -4.75
C ARG A 137 17.76 11.06 -3.40
N GLU A 138 18.84 11.80 -3.13
CA GLU A 138 19.00 12.53 -1.87
C GLU A 138 17.89 13.55 -1.65
N LYS A 139 17.52 14.30 -2.70
CA LYS A 139 16.47 15.31 -2.58
C LYS A 139 15.09 14.69 -2.33
N SER A 140 14.82 13.55 -2.97
CA SER A 140 13.57 12.80 -2.75
C SER A 140 13.51 12.26 -1.31
N GLU A 141 14.62 11.71 -0.82
CA GLU A 141 14.72 11.18 0.54
C GLU A 141 14.51 12.28 1.59
N LYS A 142 15.22 13.42 1.45
CA LYS A 142 15.08 14.57 2.36
C LYS A 142 13.62 15.05 2.44
N LEU A 143 12.97 15.24 1.29
CA LEU A 143 11.57 15.69 1.24
C LEU A 143 10.59 14.72 1.90
N VAL A 144 10.75 13.42 1.66
CA VAL A 144 9.83 12.43 2.22
C VAL A 144 10.09 12.26 3.72
N SER A 145 11.34 12.28 4.18
CA SER A 145 11.69 12.28 5.60
C SER A 145 11.12 13.50 6.33
N ASP A 146 11.28 14.70 5.76
CA ASP A 146 10.73 15.93 6.32
C ASP A 146 9.20 15.91 6.40
N ARG A 147 8.54 15.30 5.41
CA ARG A 147 7.08 15.20 5.39
C ARG A 147 6.58 14.16 6.38
N ALA A 148 7.24 13.01 6.48
CA ALA A 148 6.90 11.94 7.41
C ALA A 148 7.03 12.40 8.87
N ARG A 149 8.05 13.19 9.21
CA ARG A 149 8.21 13.76 10.57
C ARG A 149 7.09 14.71 10.99
N LYS A 150 6.44 15.38 10.01
CA LYS A 150 5.40 16.39 10.26
C LYS A 150 3.99 15.82 10.25
N LEU A 151 3.79 14.66 9.61
CA LEU A 151 2.47 14.07 9.42
C LEU A 151 2.28 12.84 10.29
N ASP A 152 1.02 12.66 10.68
CA ASP A 152 0.51 11.44 11.28
C ASP A 152 0.44 10.33 10.20
N PHE A 153 0.43 9.08 10.63
CA PHE A 153 0.44 7.89 9.75
C PHE A 153 -0.69 7.91 8.73
N GLU A 154 -1.92 8.21 9.18
CA GLU A 154 -3.10 8.20 8.34
C GLU A 154 -3.02 9.25 7.23
N LYS A 155 -2.65 10.48 7.59
CA LYS A 155 -2.49 11.59 6.66
C LYS A 155 -1.37 11.33 5.65
N LEU A 156 -0.28 10.68 6.08
CA LEU A 156 0.82 10.36 5.18
C LEU A 156 0.40 9.34 4.10
N ILE A 157 -0.38 8.34 4.47
CA ILE A 157 -0.93 7.35 3.53
C ILE A 157 -1.93 8.03 2.60
N GLU A 158 -2.81 8.88 3.12
CA GLU A 158 -3.76 9.65 2.30
C GLU A 158 -3.03 10.52 1.26
N GLU A 159 -1.99 11.27 1.66
CA GLU A 159 -1.19 12.08 0.72
C GLU A 159 -0.46 11.21 -0.31
N THR A 160 -0.08 9.99 0.07
CA THR A 160 0.60 9.04 -0.82
C THR A 160 -0.37 8.47 -1.86
N VAL A 161 -1.55 8.01 -1.43
CA VAL A 161 -2.59 7.44 -2.30
C VAL A 161 -3.20 8.50 -3.22
N GLN A 162 -3.36 9.73 -2.75
CA GLN A 162 -3.84 10.86 -3.57
C GLN A 162 -2.77 11.41 -4.52
N GLY A 163 -1.49 11.06 -4.35
CA GLY A 163 -0.40 11.55 -5.19
C GLY A 163 0.10 12.96 -4.85
N LYS A 164 -0.37 13.56 -3.74
CA LYS A 164 0.11 14.87 -3.25
C LYS A 164 1.61 14.83 -2.94
N LEU A 165 2.09 13.73 -2.37
CA LEU A 165 3.51 13.54 -2.08
C LEU A 165 4.34 13.44 -3.37
N SER A 166 3.87 12.68 -4.36
CA SER A 166 4.49 12.58 -5.69
C SER A 166 4.59 13.95 -6.38
N ALA A 167 3.54 14.77 -6.31
CA ALA A 167 3.52 16.11 -6.90
C ALA A 167 4.53 17.07 -6.23
N LYS A 168 4.70 16.99 -4.91
CA LYS A 168 5.72 17.78 -4.17
C LYS A 168 7.13 17.39 -4.59
N ILE A 169 7.42 16.09 -4.69
CA ILE A 169 8.72 15.59 -5.16
C ILE A 169 8.98 16.09 -6.58
N TYR A 170 7.99 15.98 -7.48
CA TYR A 170 8.11 16.46 -8.86
C TYR A 170 8.54 17.93 -8.93
N ARG A 171 7.87 18.83 -8.19
CA ARG A 171 8.18 20.27 -8.19
C ARG A 171 9.60 20.55 -7.72
N SER A 172 10.05 19.84 -6.69
CA SER A 172 11.38 20.06 -6.13
C SER A 172 12.49 19.51 -7.01
N VAL A 173 12.25 18.38 -7.68
CA VAL A 173 13.25 17.70 -8.52
C VAL A 173 13.32 18.29 -9.92
N LYS A 174 12.24 18.88 -10.44
CA LYS A 174 12.21 19.52 -11.77
C LYS A 174 13.33 20.54 -11.99
N ASN A 175 13.78 21.21 -10.92
CA ASN A 175 14.88 22.18 -10.97
C ASN A 175 16.25 21.55 -11.25
N ILE A 176 16.44 20.26 -10.94
CA ILE A 176 17.70 19.53 -11.18
C ILE A 176 17.70 18.94 -12.59
N TYR A 177 16.60 18.27 -12.96
CA TYR A 177 16.48 17.58 -14.23
C TYR A 177 15.01 17.49 -14.67
N PRO A 178 14.72 17.59 -15.98
CA PRO A 178 13.37 17.41 -16.49
C PRO A 178 12.84 15.99 -16.23
N LEU A 179 11.75 15.90 -15.47
CA LEU A 179 11.03 14.67 -15.18
C LEU A 179 9.75 14.59 -16.00
N ARG A 180 9.40 13.37 -16.41
CA ARG A 180 8.10 13.07 -17.02
C ARG A 180 7.06 12.75 -15.95
N ARG A 181 7.41 11.90 -14.98
CA ARG A 181 6.47 11.47 -13.93
C ARG A 181 7.21 11.07 -12.67
N VAL A 182 6.58 11.28 -11.53
CA VAL A 182 7.03 10.78 -10.22
C VAL A 182 5.87 10.04 -9.61
N GLU A 183 6.16 8.84 -9.08
CA GLU A 183 5.17 8.01 -8.42
C GLU A 183 5.80 7.30 -7.22
N ILE A 184 5.00 6.98 -6.23
CA ILE A 184 5.40 6.12 -5.10
C ILE A 184 5.00 4.70 -5.47
N MET A 185 5.99 3.85 -5.71
CA MET A 185 5.72 2.50 -6.24
C MET A 185 5.22 1.52 -5.20
N LYS A 186 5.75 1.65 -3.99
CA LYS A 186 5.53 0.71 -2.90
C LYS A 186 5.68 1.43 -1.57
N THR A 187 4.79 1.12 -0.64
CA THR A 187 4.83 1.53 0.75
C THR A 187 4.61 0.29 1.60
N GLU A 188 5.47 0.02 2.56
CA GLU A 188 5.36 -1.12 3.49
C GLU A 188 5.48 -0.65 4.93
N VAL A 189 4.55 -1.09 5.78
CA VAL A 189 4.64 -0.85 7.22
C VAL A 189 5.52 -1.95 7.82
N ILE A 190 6.62 -1.56 8.47
CA ILE A 190 7.56 -2.50 9.11
C ILE A 190 7.12 -2.81 10.53
N PHE A 191 6.71 -1.79 11.28
CA PHE A 191 6.32 -1.94 12.67
C PHE A 191 5.07 -1.09 12.94
N PRO A 192 3.93 -1.70 13.33
CA PRO A 192 2.85 -0.93 13.91
C PRO A 192 3.32 -0.41 15.28
N ALA A 193 3.08 0.86 15.58
CA ALA A 193 3.28 1.35 16.96
C ALA A 193 2.46 0.44 17.89
N ALA A 194 3.13 -0.20 18.86
CA ALA A 194 2.47 -1.08 19.80
C ALA A 194 1.35 -0.28 20.48
N ARG A 195 0.10 -0.73 20.31
CA ARG A 195 -1.02 -0.26 21.13
C ARG A 195 -0.69 -0.69 22.56
N GLN A 196 -0.33 0.27 23.42
CA GLN A 196 -0.50 0.10 24.87
C GLN A 196 -1.99 0.17 25.20
#